data_AF-A0A7K2FKR4-F1
#
_entry.id   AF-A0A7K2FKR4-F1
#
_cell.length_a   1.000
_cell.length_b   1.000
_cell.length_c   1.000
_cell.angle_alpha   90.00
_cell.angle_beta   90.00
_cell.angle_gamma   90.00
#
_symmetry.space_group_name_H-M   'P 1'
#
loop_
_entity.id
_entity.type
_entity.pdbx_description
1 polymer ?
#
loop_
_entity_poly.entity_id
_entity_poly.type
_entity_poly.pdbx_seq_one_letter_code
_entity_poly.pdbx_strand_id
1 'polypeptide(L)'
;MCTGGVRATAEDGTPAPIRDFTGFEIERREATADTWSVVLHQDYAPRSYTAMATVCDPLPSDGRGYEYRARSYDAAGNYSPYGEIRTVTVPVPVPVPVG
;
A
#
# COMPACT_ATOMS: atom_id res chain seq x y z
N MET A 1 2.56 -8.43 -14.78
CA MET A 1 2.15 -9.21 -13.60
C MET A 1 3.20 -8.96 -12.52
N CYS A 2 2.80 -8.60 -11.29
CA CYS A 2 3.77 -8.46 -10.21
C CYS A 2 4.41 -9.83 -9.97
N THR A 3 5.73 -9.93 -10.12
CA THR A 3 6.47 -11.15 -9.78
C THR A 3 6.48 -11.28 -8.26
N GLY A 4 5.52 -12.03 -7.71
CA GLY A 4 5.52 -12.45 -6.29
C GLY A 4 4.96 -11.47 -5.27
N GLY A 5 3.91 -10.69 -5.60
CA GLY A 5 3.36 -9.73 -4.65
C GLY A 5 1.90 -9.32 -4.84
N VAL A 6 1.44 -8.48 -3.92
CA VAL A 6 0.06 -7.98 -3.84
C VAL A 6 -0.06 -6.60 -4.48
N ARG A 7 -1.12 -6.37 -5.27
CA ARG A 7 -1.51 -5.03 -5.75
C ARG A 7 -2.43 -4.36 -4.74
N ALA A 8 -1.92 -3.38 -4.00
CA ALA A 8 -2.72 -2.55 -3.10
C ALA A 8 -3.02 -1.21 -3.75
N THR A 9 -4.31 -0.85 -3.81
CA THR A 9 -4.77 0.49 -4.19
C THR A 9 -5.40 1.12 -2.97
N ALA A 10 -4.95 2.31 -2.62
CA ALA A 10 -5.56 3.10 -1.56
C ALA A 10 -5.80 4.52 -2.06
N GLU A 11 -6.78 5.17 -1.45
CA GLU A 11 -7.38 6.42 -1.91
C GLU A 11 -7.32 7.44 -0.79
N ASP A 12 -7.01 8.69 -1.13
CA ASP A 12 -7.14 9.83 -0.24
C ASP A 12 -8.31 10.70 -0.71
N GLY A 13 -9.35 10.77 0.12
CA GLY A 13 -10.61 11.46 -0.14
C GLY A 13 -10.69 12.88 0.40
N THR A 14 -9.55 13.52 0.71
CA THR A 14 -9.53 14.89 1.25
C THR A 14 -10.24 15.88 0.29
N PRO A 15 -11.22 16.68 0.77
CA PRO A 15 -11.97 17.62 -0.08
C PRO A 15 -11.07 18.65 -0.78
N ALA A 16 -11.57 19.18 -1.89
CA ALA A 16 -10.88 19.95 -2.93
C ALA A 16 -10.04 21.20 -2.56
N PRO A 17 -10.02 21.80 -1.34
CA PRO A 17 -9.18 22.97 -1.11
C PRO A 17 -7.67 22.70 -0.96
N ILE A 18 -7.22 21.48 -0.69
CA ILE A 18 -5.79 21.19 -0.42
C ILE A 18 -5.19 20.48 -1.64
N ARG A 19 -4.61 21.24 -2.57
CA ARG A 19 -4.06 20.75 -3.86
C ARG A 19 -2.53 20.62 -3.89
N ASP A 20 -1.87 20.66 -2.74
CA ASP A 20 -0.40 20.66 -2.68
C ASP A 20 0.22 19.27 -2.46
N PHE A 21 -0.57 18.19 -2.59
CA PHE A 21 -0.03 16.84 -2.52
C PHE A 21 0.94 16.58 -3.68
N THR A 22 2.16 16.20 -3.33
CA THR A 22 3.25 15.93 -4.27
C THR A 22 3.66 14.46 -4.28
N GLY A 23 3.05 13.61 -3.45
CA GLY A 23 3.31 12.19 -3.50
C GLY A 23 2.39 11.36 -2.62
N PHE A 24 2.75 10.08 -2.51
CA PHE A 24 1.92 9.05 -1.92
C PHE A 24 2.76 7.96 -1.24
N GLU A 25 2.27 7.49 -0.09
CA GLU A 25 2.87 6.39 0.64
C GLU A 25 1.90 5.22 0.79
N ILE A 26 2.40 3.99 0.58
CA ILE A 26 1.73 2.77 1.04
C ILE A 26 2.53 2.20 2.20
N GLU A 27 1.84 1.94 3.30
CA GLU A 27 2.37 1.22 4.45
C GLU A 27 1.76 -0.18 4.51
N ARG A 28 2.55 -1.12 5.03
CA ARG A 28 2.17 -2.52 5.24
C ARG A 28 2.47 -2.96 6.66
N ARG A 29 1.63 -3.83 7.20
CA ARG A 29 1.97 -4.70 8.33
C ARG A 29 1.50 -6.12 8.10
N GLU A 30 2.07 -7.08 8.81
CA GLU A 30 1.38 -8.37 9.01
C GLU A 30 0.11 -8.10 9.84
N ALA A 31 -1.01 -8.77 9.53
CA ALA A 31 -2.32 -8.46 10.14
C ALA A 31 -2.34 -8.59 11.67
N THR A 32 -1.44 -9.38 12.23
CA THR A 32 -1.27 -9.61 13.68
C THR A 32 -0.24 -8.68 14.31
N ALA A 33 0.47 -7.87 13.52
CA ALA A 33 1.50 -6.96 14.01
C ALA A 33 0.92 -5.57 14.33
N ASP A 34 1.62 -4.84 15.19
CA ASP A 34 1.26 -3.46 15.54
C ASP A 34 2.09 -2.41 14.79
N THR A 35 3.13 -2.85 14.10
CA THR A 35 4.09 -1.98 13.41
C THR A 35 3.84 -1.95 11.91
N TRP A 36 3.64 -0.75 11.37
CA TRP A 36 3.54 -0.48 9.95
C TRP A 36 4.92 -0.13 9.38
N SER A 37 5.20 -0.58 8.15
CA SER A 37 6.42 -0.29 7.39
C SER A 37 6.06 0.30 6.03
N VAL A 38 6.78 1.33 5.61
CA VAL A 38 6.59 1.93 4.28
C VAL A 38 7.08 0.96 3.21
N VAL A 39 6.21 0.58 2.28
CA VAL A 39 6.51 -0.30 1.12
C VAL A 39 6.48 0.44 -0.21
N LEU A 40 5.91 1.66 -0.23
CA LEU A 40 5.99 2.58 -1.34
C LEU A 40 6.09 4.00 -0.79
N HIS A 41 7.04 4.77 -1.30
CA HIS A 41 7.11 6.22 -1.16
C HIS A 41 7.39 6.77 -2.55
N GLN A 42 6.43 7.47 -3.14
CA GLN A 42 6.49 7.89 -4.54
C GLN A 42 5.99 9.31 -4.73
N ASP A 43 6.83 10.11 -5.39
CA ASP A 43 6.43 11.42 -5.87
C ASP A 43 5.46 11.30 -7.05
N TYR A 44 4.51 12.22 -7.11
CA TYR A 44 3.57 12.41 -8.20
C TYR A 44 3.57 13.86 -8.67
N ALA A 45 3.31 14.04 -9.97
CA ALA A 45 2.95 15.36 -10.47
C ALA A 45 1.69 15.86 -9.74
N PRO A 46 1.55 17.18 -9.49
CA PRO A 46 0.40 17.75 -8.78
C PRO A 46 -0.91 17.24 -9.37
N ARG A 47 -1.73 16.57 -8.56
CA ARG A 47 -2.96 15.92 -9.04
C ARG A 47 -4.18 16.77 -8.74
N SER A 48 -5.15 16.71 -9.65
CA SER A 48 -6.48 17.31 -9.49
C SER A 48 -7.55 16.34 -8.98
N TYR A 49 -7.18 15.08 -8.74
CA TYR A 49 -8.06 13.95 -8.45
C TYR A 49 -7.45 13.04 -7.39
N THR A 50 -8.28 12.14 -6.83
CA THR A 50 -7.88 11.09 -5.88
C THR A 50 -6.58 10.40 -6.29
N ALA A 51 -5.62 10.36 -5.38
CA ALA A 51 -4.38 9.62 -5.58
C ALA A 51 -4.65 8.11 -5.44
N MET A 52 -4.20 7.36 -6.44
CA MET A 52 -4.17 5.89 -6.43
C MET A 52 -2.75 5.47 -6.83
N ALA A 53 -2.20 4.53 -6.08
CA ALA A 53 -0.94 3.88 -6.37
C ALA A 53 -1.11 2.36 -6.35
N THR A 54 -0.14 1.63 -6.90
CA THR A 54 -0.06 0.17 -6.81
C THR A 54 1.38 -0.18 -6.48
N VAL A 55 1.58 -0.93 -5.40
CA VAL A 55 2.86 -1.57 -5.08
C VAL A 55 2.87 -3.00 -5.58
N CYS A 56 4.04 -3.52 -5.98
CA CYS A 56 4.28 -4.95 -6.10
C CYS A 56 5.14 -5.36 -4.90
N ASP A 57 4.52 -5.88 -3.84
CA ASP A 57 5.22 -6.15 -2.59
C ASP A 57 5.66 -7.62 -2.46
N PRO A 58 6.97 -7.93 -2.48
CA PRO A 58 7.46 -9.30 -2.36
C PRO A 58 7.28 -9.84 -0.94
N LEU A 59 6.47 -10.89 -0.81
CA LEU A 59 6.11 -11.50 0.47
C LEU A 59 6.39 -13.01 0.52
N PRO A 60 6.69 -13.57 1.70
CA PRO A 60 6.82 -15.00 1.86
C PRO A 60 5.50 -15.70 1.59
N SER A 61 5.56 -16.83 0.90
CA SER A 61 4.40 -17.69 0.61
C SER A 61 4.08 -18.58 1.82
N ASP A 62 3.67 -17.96 2.93
CA ASP A 62 3.56 -18.60 4.25
C ASP A 62 2.12 -18.66 4.79
N GLY A 63 1.13 -18.24 4.00
CA GLY A 63 -0.28 -18.27 4.41
C GLY A 63 -0.73 -17.05 5.20
N ARG A 64 0.17 -16.08 5.48
CA ARG A 64 -0.14 -14.95 6.34
C ARG A 64 -0.95 -13.87 5.62
N GLY A 65 -1.74 -13.16 6.42
CA GLY A 65 -2.44 -11.94 6.02
C GLY A 65 -1.57 -10.72 6.23
N TYR A 66 -1.53 -9.84 5.24
CA TYR A 66 -0.88 -8.54 5.30
C TYR A 66 -1.90 -7.44 5.06
N GLU A 67 -1.85 -6.41 5.89
CA GLU A 67 -2.70 -5.24 5.79
C GLU A 67 -1.93 -4.08 5.17
N TYR A 68 -2.62 -3.31 4.34
CA TYR A 68 -2.09 -2.15 3.65
C TYR A 68 -2.98 -0.95 3.89
N ARG A 69 -2.37 0.22 4.09
CA ARG A 69 -3.04 1.52 4.15
C ARG A 69 -2.20 2.53 3.39
N ALA A 70 -2.81 3.64 2.98
CA ALA A 70 -2.05 4.71 2.33
C ALA A 70 -2.48 6.09 2.78
N ARG A 71 -1.64 7.06 2.42
CA ARG A 71 -1.80 8.49 2.67
C ARG A 71 -1.05 9.28 1.61
N SER A 72 -1.51 10.48 1.33
CA SER A 72 -0.79 11.44 0.50
C SER A 72 0.13 12.30 1.36
N TYR A 73 1.15 12.90 0.74
CA TYR A 73 1.98 13.93 1.37
C TYR A 73 2.14 15.16 0.47
N ASP A 74 2.26 16.34 1.09
CA ASP A 74 2.59 17.59 0.40
C ASP A 74 4.11 17.87 0.39
N ALA A 75 4.52 18.90 -0.35
CA ALA A 75 5.93 19.28 -0.44
C ALA A 75 6.54 19.77 0.89
N ALA A 76 5.69 20.12 1.88
CA ALA A 76 6.11 20.53 3.21
C ALA A 76 6.23 19.34 4.18
N GLY A 77 5.89 18.12 3.74
CA GLY A 77 5.93 16.91 4.55
C GLY A 77 4.69 16.71 5.43
N ASN A 78 3.60 17.43 5.17
CA ASN A 78 2.32 17.15 5.83
C ASN A 78 1.66 15.94 5.19
N TYR A 79 1.08 15.08 6.02
CA TYR A 79 0.42 13.86 5.60
C TYR A 79 -1.09 13.93 5.76
N SER A 80 -1.82 13.34 4.82
CA SER A 80 -3.26 13.10 4.98
C SER A 80 -3.53 12.08 6.10
N PRO A 81 -4.79 12.00 6.61
CA PRO A 81 -5.24 10.80 7.30
C PRO A 81 -5.05 9.55 6.43
N TYR A 82 -4.95 8.38 7.07
CA TYR A 82 -4.88 7.11 6.36
C TYR A 82 -6.23 6.76 5.70
N GLY A 83 -6.16 6.21 4.49
CA GLY A 83 -7.30 5.60 3.80
C GLY A 83 -7.71 4.23 4.36
N GLU A 84 -8.65 3.58 3.68
CA GLU A 84 -9.16 2.26 4.04
C GLU A 84 -8.05 1.20 4.10
N ILE A 85 -8.11 0.33 5.12
CA ILE A 85 -7.21 -0.82 5.24
C ILE A 85 -7.64 -1.91 4.26
N ARG A 86 -6.70 -2.39 3.45
CA ARG A 86 -6.88 -3.55 2.56
C ARG A 86 -6.08 -4.74 3.09
N THR A 87 -6.73 -5.88 3.25
CA THR A 87 -6.09 -7.13 3.70
C THR A 87 -5.86 -8.07 2.52
N VAL A 88 -4.67 -8.66 2.43
CA VAL A 88 -4.35 -9.67 1.42
C VAL A 88 -3.62 -10.85 2.04
N THR A 89 -4.07 -12.05 1.71
CA THR A 89 -3.49 -13.32 2.19
C THR A 89 -2.56 -13.90 1.13
N VAL A 90 -1.33 -14.24 1.52
CA VAL A 90 -0.36 -14.86 0.60
C VAL A 90 -0.56 -16.38 0.59
N PRO A 91 -0.73 -17.03 -0.57
CA PRO A 91 -0.93 -18.48 -0.61
C PRO A 91 0.32 -19.24 -0.17
N VAL A 92 0.14 -20.39 0.47
CA VAL A 92 1.22 -21.36 0.72
C VAL A 92 1.43 -22.20 -0.56
N PRO A 93 2.68 -22.44 -1.01
CA PRO A 93 2.94 -23.34 -2.12
C PRO A 93 2.49 -24.76 -1.73
N VAL A 94 1.74 -25.42 -2.62
CA VAL A 94 1.40 -26.82 -2.42
C VAL A 94 2.68 -27.65 -2.63
N PRO A 95 3.11 -28.50 -1.68
CA PRO A 95 4.23 -29.39 -1.90
C PRO A 95 3.98 -30.27 -3.12
N VAL A 96 4.94 -30.31 -4.05
CA VAL A 96 4.88 -31.27 -5.15
C VAL A 96 5.14 -32.68 -4.58
N PRO A 97 4.27 -33.68 -4.86
CA PRO A 97 4.54 -35.05 -4.43
C PRO A 97 5.83 -35.55 -5.09
N VAL A 98 6.77 -36.05 -4.29
CA VAL A 98 7.93 -36.79 -4.81
C VAL A 98 7.48 -38.23 -5.04
N GLY A 99 7.39 -38.62 -6.30
CA GLY A 99 7.13 -40.00 -6.72
C GLY A 99 8.39 -40.85 -6.76
#